data_AF-A0A3P1SXI9-F1
#
_entry.id   AF-A0A3P1SXI9-F1
#
_cell.length_a   1.000
_cell.length_b   1.000
_cell.length_c   1.000
_cell.angle_alpha   90.00
_cell.angle_beta   90.00
_cell.angle_gamma   90.00
#
_symmetry.space_group_name_H-M   'P 1'
#
loop_
_entity.id
_entity.type
_entity.pdbx_description
1 polymer ?
#
loop_
_entity_poly.entity_id
_entity_poly.type
_entity_poly.pdbx_seq_one_letter_code
_entity_poly.pdbx_strand_id
1 'polypeptide(L)'
;MISETQKQRILEAIAANRKNYPSDAKHASALGISPSVYNGLKKGQTEKALSDANWVNIARRLDVNLRESIKWKGAQTETFKYISLQMEACQERSLSVILCDLPNIGKTYTARWYVHEHRNAVYVDCSQVKTKRALVKKIAKEFGVGTSGKYQDTYEDLVYYLRSMERPLVVLDEAGDLQYEAFLELKALWNATEMCCGWYMMGADGLRAKIDRMVECQKVGYAEIFSRYGGKYSKVTPDQADERKAFLLEQARVVATVNAPKGMDIGQIVRKSSGGLRRVYTEIEKIKKGA
;
A
#
# COMPACT_ATOMS: atom_id res chain seq x y z
N MET A 1 21.70 2.69 17.09
CA MET A 1 22.63 3.34 16.15
C MET A 1 22.36 2.81 14.76
N ILE A 2 21.93 3.70 13.86
CA ILE A 2 21.73 3.35 12.45
C ILE A 2 23.10 3.35 11.73
N SER A 3 23.39 2.31 10.94
CA SER A 3 24.67 2.19 10.22
C SER A 3 24.74 3.12 9.01
N GLU A 4 25.94 3.45 8.54
CA GLU A 4 26.12 4.26 7.32
C GLU A 4 25.51 3.57 6.09
N THR A 5 25.62 2.24 5.98
CA THR A 5 24.95 1.46 4.93
C THR A 5 23.43 1.59 4.97
N GLN A 6 22.82 1.61 6.17
CA GLN A 6 21.39 1.85 6.32
C GLN A 6 21.01 3.28 5.92
N LYS A 7 21.81 4.29 6.32
CA LYS A 7 21.59 5.69 5.92
C LYS A 7 21.65 5.87 4.41
N GLN A 8 22.64 5.25 3.75
CA GLN A 8 22.77 5.32 2.29
C GLN A 8 21.54 4.74 1.57
N ARG A 9 21.04 3.58 2.01
CA ARG A 9 19.81 2.98 1.46
C ARG A 9 18.59 3.89 1.67
N ILE A 10 18.52 4.60 2.78
CA ILE A 10 17.44 5.58 3.02
C ILE A 10 17.59 6.77 2.09
N LEU A 11 18.80 7.29 1.88
CA LEU A 11 19.05 8.40 0.94
C LEU A 11 18.66 8.04 -0.49
N GLU A 12 19.00 6.83 -0.95
CA GLU A 12 18.58 6.31 -2.25
C GLU A 12 17.05 6.25 -2.36
N ALA A 13 16.36 5.79 -1.31
CA ALA A 13 14.91 5.75 -1.28
C ALA A 13 14.28 7.15 -1.27
N ILE A 14 14.88 8.12 -0.56
CA ILE A 14 14.45 9.53 -0.59
C ILE A 14 14.59 10.08 -2.01
N ALA A 15 15.73 9.83 -2.68
CA ALA A 15 15.97 10.31 -4.04
C ALA A 15 14.97 9.71 -5.04
N ALA A 16 14.73 8.41 -4.96
CA ALA A 16 13.77 7.71 -5.82
C ALA A 16 12.33 8.20 -5.60
N ASN A 17 11.90 8.36 -4.34
CA ASN A 17 10.54 8.74 -3.99
C ASN A 17 10.25 10.23 -4.25
N ARG A 18 11.28 11.08 -4.36
CA ARG A 18 11.13 12.51 -4.63
C ARG A 18 10.32 12.80 -5.90
N LYS A 19 10.42 11.94 -6.93
CA LYS A 19 9.67 12.11 -8.19
C LYS A 19 8.15 12.17 -7.98
N ASN A 20 7.64 11.68 -6.85
CA ASN A 20 6.21 11.59 -6.56
C ASN A 20 5.60 12.86 -5.94
N TYR A 21 6.43 13.83 -5.59
CA TYR A 21 5.99 15.06 -4.91
C TYR A 21 6.17 16.28 -5.82
N PRO A 22 5.34 17.33 -5.67
CA PRO A 22 5.44 18.54 -6.48
C PRO A 22 6.68 19.38 -6.14
N SER A 23 7.14 19.36 -4.89
CA SER A 23 8.29 20.14 -4.43
C SER A 23 9.09 19.43 -3.33
N ASP A 24 10.35 19.84 -3.15
CA ASP A 24 11.23 19.33 -2.08
C ASP A 24 10.62 19.62 -0.70
N ALA A 25 9.97 20.79 -0.54
CA ALA A 25 9.30 21.16 0.71
C ALA A 25 8.11 20.24 1.03
N LYS A 26 7.30 19.87 0.03
CA LYS A 26 6.18 18.93 0.23
C LYS A 26 6.69 17.54 0.55
N HIS A 27 7.75 17.09 -0.11
CA HIS A 27 8.38 15.82 0.22
C HIS A 27 8.98 15.83 1.64
N ALA A 28 9.66 16.90 2.05
CA ALA A 28 10.19 17.05 3.41
C ALA A 28 9.09 16.96 4.48
N SER A 29 7.95 17.64 4.29
CA SER A 29 6.77 17.52 5.16
C SER A 29 6.24 16.08 5.19
N ALA A 30 6.13 15.45 4.01
CA ALA A 30 5.75 14.06 3.86
C ALA A 30 6.80 13.07 4.41
N LEU A 31 8.02 13.49 4.74
CA LEU A 31 8.98 12.70 5.50
C LEU A 31 8.99 13.06 7.00
N GLY A 32 8.37 14.17 7.37
CA GLY A 32 8.32 14.67 8.75
C GLY A 32 9.60 15.39 9.17
N ILE A 33 10.31 16.00 8.21
CA ILE A 33 11.57 16.74 8.44
C ILE A 33 11.47 18.16 7.86
N SER A 34 12.34 19.06 8.32
CA SER A 34 12.37 20.43 7.80
C SER A 34 12.99 20.50 6.40
N PRO A 35 12.61 21.50 5.57
CA PRO A 35 13.23 21.71 4.25
C PRO A 35 14.76 21.88 4.32
N SER A 36 15.28 22.49 5.38
CA SER A 36 16.72 22.66 5.60
C SER A 36 17.42 21.31 5.76
N VAL A 37 16.89 20.44 6.63
CA VAL A 37 17.41 19.08 6.84
C VAL A 37 17.32 18.27 5.54
N TYR A 38 16.19 18.34 4.83
CA TYR A 38 16.02 17.68 3.54
C TYR A 38 17.11 18.07 2.52
N ASN A 39 17.39 19.37 2.40
CA ASN A 39 18.43 19.87 1.50
C ASN A 39 19.84 19.40 1.90
N GLY A 40 20.13 19.30 3.20
CA GLY A 40 21.38 18.72 3.70
C GLY A 40 21.50 17.23 3.32
N LEU A 41 20.46 16.44 3.56
CA LEU A 41 20.42 15.02 3.19
C LEU A 41 20.61 14.81 1.68
N LYS A 42 19.99 15.66 0.85
CA LYS A 42 20.13 15.63 -0.62
C LYS A 42 21.57 15.86 -1.08
N LYS A 43 22.35 16.63 -0.31
CA LYS A 43 23.78 16.87 -0.54
C LYS A 43 24.69 15.81 0.10
N GLY A 44 24.12 14.74 0.66
CA GLY A 44 24.86 13.65 1.31
C GLY A 44 25.26 13.94 2.76
N GLN A 45 24.74 14.99 3.39
CA GLN A 45 25.06 15.31 4.78
C GLN A 45 24.29 14.37 5.72
N THR A 46 24.95 13.33 6.24
CA THR A 46 24.35 12.33 7.14
C THR A 46 24.80 12.45 8.59
N GLU A 47 25.93 13.12 8.84
CA GLU A 47 26.52 13.27 10.16
C GLU A 47 25.71 14.28 10.99
N LYS A 48 25.14 13.83 12.11
CA LYS A 48 24.28 14.62 13.02
C LYS A 48 23.08 15.31 12.35
N ALA A 49 22.78 14.99 11.10
CA ALA A 49 21.67 15.59 10.35
C ALA A 49 20.29 15.18 10.91
N LEU A 50 20.18 13.97 11.45
CA LEU A 50 18.97 13.41 12.03
C LEU A 50 19.30 12.52 13.24
N SER A 51 18.37 12.44 14.18
CA SER A 51 18.41 11.42 15.23
C SER A 51 18.15 10.02 14.63
N ASP A 52 18.62 8.98 15.32
CA ASP A 52 18.32 7.58 14.95
C ASP A 52 16.82 7.34 14.78
N ALA A 53 16.01 7.90 15.69
CA ALA A 53 14.54 7.81 15.62
C ALA A 53 13.97 8.43 14.34
N ASN A 54 14.51 9.56 13.88
CA ASN A 54 14.07 10.18 12.63
C ASN A 54 14.49 9.36 11.41
N TRP A 55 15.70 8.81 11.40
CA TRP A 55 16.12 7.89 10.34
C TRP A 55 15.21 6.65 10.26
N VAL A 56 14.90 6.03 11.40
CA VAL A 56 13.98 4.89 11.47
C VAL A 56 12.58 5.28 10.98
N ASN A 57 12.10 6.47 11.30
CA ASN A 57 10.82 6.97 10.82
C ASN A 57 10.79 7.13 9.30
N ILE A 58 11.84 7.69 8.69
CA ILE A 58 11.94 7.81 7.24
C ILE A 58 12.01 6.43 6.60
N ALA A 59 12.85 5.52 7.12
CA ALA A 59 12.97 4.17 6.61
C ALA A 59 11.62 3.44 6.61
N ARG A 60 10.86 3.53 7.71
CA ARG A 60 9.52 2.96 7.82
C ARG A 60 8.54 3.56 6.80
N ARG A 61 8.63 4.86 6.53
CA ARG A 61 7.74 5.57 5.60
C ARG A 61 8.03 5.21 4.14
N LEU A 62 9.29 5.01 3.81
CA LEU A 62 9.76 4.63 2.48
C LEU A 62 9.88 3.11 2.27
N ASP A 63 9.37 2.31 3.21
CA ASP A 63 9.45 0.84 3.22
C ASP A 63 10.88 0.29 3.06
N VAL A 64 11.88 1.02 3.57
CA VAL A 64 13.29 0.62 3.56
C VAL A 64 13.53 -0.36 4.71
N ASN A 65 13.79 -1.62 4.37
CA ASN A 65 14.14 -2.63 5.37
C ASN A 65 15.50 -2.33 5.99
N LEU A 66 15.53 -1.93 7.26
CA LEU A 66 16.78 -1.67 7.98
C LEU A 66 17.58 -2.93 8.30
N ARG A 67 16.94 -4.10 8.33
CA ARG A 67 17.66 -5.36 8.51
C ARG A 67 18.34 -5.77 7.20
N GLU A 68 19.40 -6.55 7.33
CA GLU A 68 19.94 -7.27 6.19
C GLU A 68 18.88 -8.26 5.71
N SER A 69 18.30 -7.96 4.56
CA SER A 69 17.30 -8.80 3.91
C SER A 69 17.69 -8.96 2.46
N ILE A 70 17.40 -10.14 1.92
CA ILE A 70 17.58 -10.42 0.50
C ILE A 70 16.88 -9.32 -0.32
N LYS A 71 17.61 -8.73 -1.27
CA LYS A 71 17.03 -7.80 -2.23
C LYS A 71 15.96 -8.55 -3.03
N TRP A 72 14.70 -8.22 -2.77
CA TRP A 72 13.54 -8.82 -3.42
C TRP A 72 13.12 -7.98 -4.62
N LYS A 73 13.00 -8.61 -5.77
CA LYS A 73 12.61 -7.97 -7.04
C LYS A 73 11.12 -8.17 -7.27
N GLY A 74 10.45 -7.10 -7.69
CA GLY A 74 9.06 -7.14 -8.13
C GLY A 74 8.90 -8.04 -9.36
N ALA A 75 7.80 -8.77 -9.40
CA ALA A 75 7.48 -9.70 -10.47
C ALA A 75 6.13 -9.33 -11.09
N GLN A 76 6.06 -9.33 -12.42
CA GLN A 76 4.87 -8.95 -13.20
C GLN A 76 3.88 -10.10 -13.28
N THR A 77 3.32 -10.50 -12.14
CA THR A 77 2.32 -11.57 -12.10
C THR A 77 0.95 -11.08 -12.58
N GLU A 78 0.02 -11.98 -12.90
CA GLU A 78 -1.33 -11.58 -13.30
C GLU A 78 -2.08 -10.81 -12.19
N THR A 79 -1.80 -11.12 -10.92
CA THR A 79 -2.36 -10.36 -9.79
C THR A 79 -1.82 -8.94 -9.80
N PHE A 80 -0.51 -8.80 -10.02
CA PHE A 80 0.14 -7.50 -10.07
C PHE A 80 -0.45 -6.64 -11.20
N LYS A 81 -0.57 -7.21 -12.41
CA LYS A 81 -1.12 -6.51 -13.58
C LYS A 81 -2.57 -6.10 -13.34
N TYR A 82 -3.41 -7.03 -12.87
CA TYR A 82 -4.83 -6.79 -12.64
C TYR A 82 -5.06 -5.66 -11.63
N ILE A 83 -4.44 -5.73 -10.45
CA ILE A 83 -4.63 -4.73 -9.40
C ILE A 83 -4.02 -3.37 -9.83
N SER A 84 -2.87 -3.36 -10.49
CA SER A 84 -2.27 -2.13 -11.02
C SER A 84 -3.18 -1.42 -12.01
N LEU A 85 -3.77 -2.15 -12.96
CA LEU A 85 -4.71 -1.61 -13.94
C LEU A 85 -5.97 -1.03 -13.27
N GLN A 86 -6.47 -1.70 -12.22
CA GLN A 86 -7.62 -1.17 -11.47
C GLN A 86 -7.26 0.11 -10.69
N MET A 87 -6.10 0.16 -10.04
CA MET A 87 -5.63 1.36 -9.34
C MET A 87 -5.40 2.52 -10.31
N GLU A 88 -4.84 2.25 -11.49
CA GLU A 88 -4.70 3.22 -12.58
C GLU A 88 -6.06 3.79 -13.01
N ALA A 89 -7.03 2.92 -13.29
CA ALA A 89 -8.39 3.36 -13.63
C ALA A 89 -9.05 4.16 -12.48
N CYS A 90 -8.87 3.75 -11.23
CA CYS A 90 -9.34 4.49 -10.05
C CYS A 90 -8.72 5.88 -9.98
N GLN A 91 -7.41 5.98 -10.20
CA GLN A 91 -6.69 7.24 -10.11
C GLN A 91 -7.05 8.18 -11.24
N GLU A 92 -7.02 7.71 -12.49
CA GLU A 92 -7.22 8.55 -13.66
C GLU A 92 -8.64 9.10 -13.78
N ARG A 93 -9.62 8.32 -13.31
CA ARG A 93 -11.05 8.59 -13.51
C ARG A 93 -11.80 8.86 -12.21
N SER A 94 -11.09 9.00 -11.10
CA SER A 94 -11.68 9.15 -9.76
C SER A 94 -12.70 8.06 -9.42
N LEU A 95 -12.45 6.82 -9.86
CA LEU A 95 -13.33 5.67 -9.61
C LEU A 95 -13.06 5.05 -8.26
N SER A 96 -14.04 4.29 -7.77
CA SER A 96 -13.94 3.55 -6.52
C SER A 96 -14.17 2.06 -6.75
N VAL A 97 -13.26 1.24 -6.25
CA VAL A 97 -13.29 -0.22 -6.44
C VAL A 97 -13.02 -0.91 -5.12
N ILE A 98 -13.76 -2.00 -4.87
CA ILE A 98 -13.44 -2.97 -3.82
C ILE A 98 -12.93 -4.29 -4.43
N LEU A 99 -11.78 -4.75 -3.93
CA LEU A 99 -11.16 -6.02 -4.27
C LEU A 99 -11.15 -6.96 -3.04
N CYS A 100 -11.88 -8.07 -3.14
CA CYS A 100 -11.88 -9.13 -2.14
C CYS A 100 -11.38 -10.42 -2.80
N ASP A 101 -10.19 -10.86 -2.42
CA ASP A 101 -9.57 -12.04 -3.02
C ASP A 101 -8.68 -12.77 -2.00
N LEU A 102 -8.15 -13.94 -2.36
CA LEU A 102 -7.36 -14.80 -1.49
C LEU A 102 -6.16 -14.08 -0.87
N PRO A 103 -5.78 -14.41 0.37
CA PRO A 103 -4.52 -13.96 0.93
C PRO A 103 -3.35 -14.53 0.13
N ASN A 104 -2.17 -13.91 0.27
CA ASN A 104 -0.91 -14.45 -0.25
C ASN A 104 -0.78 -14.55 -1.79
N ILE A 105 -1.53 -13.72 -2.53
CA ILE A 105 -1.45 -13.65 -4.01
C ILE A 105 -0.71 -12.41 -4.54
N GLY A 106 -0.17 -11.54 -3.67
CA GLY A 106 0.60 -10.35 -4.07
C GLY A 106 -0.16 -9.01 -3.99
N LYS A 107 -1.38 -9.02 -3.42
CA LYS A 107 -2.22 -7.83 -3.19
C LYS A 107 -1.48 -6.64 -2.59
N THR A 108 -1.06 -6.75 -1.32
CA THR A 108 -0.36 -5.70 -0.58
C THR A 108 0.93 -5.24 -1.25
N TYR A 109 1.69 -6.17 -1.83
CA TYR A 109 2.92 -5.84 -2.55
C TYR A 109 2.63 -4.92 -3.74
N THR A 110 1.60 -5.24 -4.51
CA THR A 110 1.18 -4.46 -5.68
C THR A 110 0.70 -3.06 -5.27
N ALA A 111 -0.13 -2.96 -4.23
CA ALA A 111 -0.59 -1.67 -3.69
C ALA A 111 0.56 -0.74 -3.28
N ARG A 112 1.53 -1.28 -2.53
CA ARG A 112 2.72 -0.51 -2.11
C ARG A 112 3.57 -0.09 -3.31
N TRP A 113 3.79 -1.00 -4.26
CA TRP A 113 4.55 -0.70 -5.46
C TRP A 113 3.88 0.40 -6.28
N TYR A 114 2.57 0.32 -6.48
CA TYR A 114 1.82 1.30 -7.27
C TYR A 114 1.93 2.70 -6.65
N VAL A 115 1.68 2.83 -5.35
CA VAL A 115 1.80 4.09 -4.62
C VAL A 115 3.24 4.63 -4.65
N HIS A 116 4.24 3.76 -4.69
CA HIS A 116 5.63 4.17 -4.84
C HIS A 116 5.97 4.66 -6.25
N GLU A 117 5.27 4.22 -7.29
CA GLU A 117 5.54 4.61 -8.67
C GLU A 117 4.66 5.76 -9.18
N HIS A 118 3.56 6.06 -8.50
CA HIS A 118 2.58 7.06 -8.95
C HIS A 118 2.50 8.26 -8.01
N ARG A 119 2.42 9.46 -8.58
CA ARG A 119 2.16 10.70 -7.82
C ARG A 119 0.77 10.65 -7.19
N ASN A 120 0.56 11.43 -6.13
CA ASN A 120 -0.78 11.67 -5.57
C ASN A 120 -1.54 10.41 -5.12
N ALA A 121 -0.85 9.27 -5.00
CA ALA A 121 -1.40 8.04 -4.47
C ALA A 121 -0.86 7.80 -3.06
N VAL A 122 -1.70 7.29 -2.15
CA VAL A 122 -1.28 6.93 -0.78
C VAL A 122 -1.75 5.53 -0.41
N TYR A 123 -0.93 4.86 0.40
CA TYR A 123 -1.20 3.53 0.93
C TYR A 123 -1.53 3.60 2.42
N VAL A 124 -2.62 2.96 2.81
CA VAL A 124 -3.07 2.85 4.20
C VAL A 124 -3.29 1.39 4.57
N ASP A 125 -2.48 0.89 5.50
CA ASP A 125 -2.69 -0.41 6.15
C ASP A 125 -3.74 -0.25 7.26
N CYS A 126 -4.97 -0.65 6.98
CA CYS A 126 -6.11 -0.49 7.88
C CYS A 126 -5.98 -1.33 9.16
N SER A 127 -5.19 -2.41 9.14
CA SER A 127 -4.92 -3.22 10.32
C SER A 127 -4.21 -2.41 11.42
N GLN A 128 -3.48 -1.37 11.04
CA GLN A 128 -2.74 -0.48 11.93
C GLN A 128 -3.55 0.76 12.34
N VAL A 129 -4.65 1.07 11.65
CA VAL A 129 -5.44 2.31 11.85
C VAL A 129 -6.93 2.05 11.92
N LYS A 130 -7.33 1.13 12.80
CA LYS A 130 -8.70 0.60 12.87
C LYS A 130 -9.80 1.61 13.21
N THR A 131 -9.48 2.73 13.86
CA THR A 131 -10.46 3.73 14.35
C THR A 131 -10.62 4.90 13.38
N LYS A 132 -11.77 5.60 13.41
CA LYS A 132 -12.01 6.79 12.55
C LYS A 132 -10.90 7.85 12.65
N ARG A 133 -10.46 8.15 13.89
CA ARG A 133 -9.44 9.18 14.14
C ARG A 133 -8.08 8.75 13.62
N ALA A 134 -7.70 7.48 13.83
CA ALA A 134 -6.43 6.96 13.34
C ALA A 134 -6.39 6.93 11.81
N LEU A 135 -7.49 6.49 11.17
CA LEU A 135 -7.62 6.41 9.72
C LEU A 135 -7.48 7.79 9.06
N VAL A 136 -8.29 8.77 9.47
CA VAL A 136 -8.25 10.12 8.88
C VAL A 136 -6.89 10.77 9.08
N LYS A 137 -6.32 10.70 10.29
CA LYS A 137 -4.98 11.23 10.57
C LYS A 137 -3.91 10.56 9.72
N LYS A 138 -4.03 9.26 9.48
CA LYS A 138 -3.10 8.51 8.63
C LYS A 138 -3.18 8.97 7.19
N ILE A 139 -4.37 9.05 6.60
CA ILE A 139 -4.57 9.54 5.23
C ILE A 139 -4.01 10.97 5.09
N ALA A 140 -4.42 11.89 5.98
CA ALA A 140 -3.93 13.27 6.01
C ALA A 140 -2.39 13.34 6.04
N LYS A 141 -1.78 12.56 6.93
CA LYS A 141 -0.32 12.51 7.07
C LYS A 141 0.39 11.98 5.83
N GLU A 142 -0.17 10.99 5.12
CA GLU A 142 0.42 10.49 3.87
C GLU A 142 0.37 11.52 2.73
N PHE A 143 -0.67 12.36 2.70
CA PHE A 143 -0.75 13.50 1.79
C PHE A 143 0.05 14.73 2.26
N GLY A 144 0.71 14.67 3.42
CA GLY A 144 1.48 15.79 3.96
C GLY A 144 0.63 16.93 4.53
N VAL A 145 -0.63 16.65 4.88
CA VAL A 145 -1.53 17.55 5.60
C VAL A 145 -1.20 17.50 7.10
N GLY A 146 -1.24 18.66 7.76
CA GLY A 146 -0.97 18.78 9.20
C GLY A 146 -2.04 18.08 10.04
N THR A 147 -1.66 17.45 11.15
CA THR A 147 -2.58 16.65 12.00
C THR A 147 -2.52 17.00 13.49
N SER A 148 -1.95 18.16 13.83
CA SER A 148 -1.75 18.62 15.23
C SER A 148 -2.96 19.33 15.83
N GLY A 149 -3.93 19.73 15.00
CA GLY A 149 -5.14 20.43 15.42
C GLY A 149 -6.27 19.50 15.88
N LYS A 150 -7.49 20.04 15.93
CA LYS A 150 -8.69 19.23 16.22
C LYS A 150 -8.91 18.26 15.08
N TYR A 151 -9.68 17.21 15.39
CA TYR A 151 -10.08 16.21 14.39
C TYR A 151 -10.79 16.86 13.19
N GLN A 152 -11.69 17.80 13.47
CA GLN A 152 -12.48 18.48 12.46
C GLN A 152 -11.60 19.29 11.51
N ASP A 153 -10.66 20.07 12.05
CA ASP A 153 -9.67 20.82 11.25
C ASP A 153 -8.88 19.88 10.32
N THR A 154 -8.41 18.73 10.85
CA THR A 154 -7.69 17.74 10.05
C THR A 154 -8.54 17.15 8.93
N TYR A 155 -9.84 16.93 9.21
CA TYR A 155 -10.78 16.40 8.23
C TYR A 155 -11.05 17.42 7.11
N GLU A 156 -11.33 18.67 7.47
CA GLU A 156 -11.61 19.75 6.53
C GLU A 156 -10.40 20.04 5.63
N ASP A 157 -9.21 20.10 6.22
CA ASP A 157 -7.96 20.27 5.48
C ASP A 157 -7.70 19.10 4.51
N LEU A 158 -7.95 17.86 4.95
CA LEU A 158 -7.82 16.68 4.09
C LEU A 158 -8.79 16.74 2.91
N VAL A 159 -10.06 17.05 3.15
CA VAL A 159 -11.07 17.17 2.10
C VAL A 159 -10.68 18.27 1.10
N TYR A 160 -10.32 19.45 1.58
CA TYR A 160 -9.87 20.55 0.73
C TYR A 160 -8.67 20.15 -0.13
N TYR A 161 -7.70 19.46 0.48
CA TYR A 161 -6.49 19.03 -0.21
C TYR A 161 -6.78 17.98 -1.29
N LEU A 162 -7.59 16.96 -0.98
CA LEU A 162 -8.00 15.94 -1.95
C LEU A 162 -8.76 16.55 -3.14
N ARG A 163 -9.65 17.52 -2.90
CA ARG A 163 -10.40 18.19 -3.98
C ARG A 163 -9.53 19.09 -4.86
N SER A 164 -8.42 19.59 -4.32
CA SER A 164 -7.52 20.51 -5.04
C SER A 164 -6.37 19.80 -5.76
N MET A 165 -6.19 18.50 -5.50
CA MET A 165 -5.11 17.69 -6.07
C MET A 165 -5.54 17.09 -7.41
N GLU A 166 -4.60 17.00 -8.35
CA GLU A 166 -4.83 16.28 -9.59
C GLU A 166 -4.82 14.77 -9.34
N ARG A 167 -5.96 14.11 -9.60
CA ARG A 167 -6.09 12.64 -9.59
C ARG A 167 -5.51 11.97 -8.33
N PRO A 168 -5.93 12.36 -7.11
CA PRO A 168 -5.53 11.66 -5.90
C PRO A 168 -6.12 10.23 -5.85
N LEU A 169 -5.35 9.31 -5.27
CA LEU A 169 -5.78 7.94 -5.01
C LEU A 169 -5.53 7.57 -3.55
N VAL A 170 -6.55 7.03 -2.87
CA VAL A 170 -6.41 6.43 -1.54
C VAL A 170 -6.58 4.92 -1.63
N VAL A 171 -5.52 4.19 -1.31
CA VAL A 171 -5.51 2.72 -1.25
C VAL A 171 -5.66 2.26 0.20
N LEU A 172 -6.74 1.54 0.48
CA LEU A 172 -7.11 0.99 1.80
C LEU A 172 -6.89 -0.52 1.81
N ASP A 173 -5.75 -0.96 2.34
CA ASP A 173 -5.38 -2.37 2.45
C ASP A 173 -5.82 -2.95 3.80
N GLU A 174 -6.12 -4.26 3.83
CA GLU A 174 -6.71 -4.97 4.97
C GLU A 174 -7.95 -4.26 5.57
N ALA A 175 -8.82 -3.69 4.71
CA ALA A 175 -9.94 -2.87 5.14
C ALA A 175 -10.98 -3.61 6.02
N GLY A 176 -10.94 -4.94 6.05
CA GLY A 176 -11.77 -5.77 6.94
C GLY A 176 -11.54 -5.45 8.43
N ASP A 177 -10.37 -4.94 8.79
CA ASP A 177 -9.99 -4.59 10.17
C ASP A 177 -10.59 -3.29 10.70
N LEU A 178 -11.13 -2.42 9.82
CA LEU A 178 -11.68 -1.13 10.22
C LEU A 178 -12.90 -1.26 11.14
N GLN A 179 -13.00 -0.43 12.15
CA GLN A 179 -14.20 -0.34 12.98
C GLN A 179 -15.36 0.29 12.21
N TYR A 180 -16.58 0.10 12.72
CA TYR A 180 -17.80 0.60 12.08
C TYR A 180 -17.75 2.12 11.85
N GLU A 181 -17.32 2.89 12.84
CA GLU A 181 -17.23 4.34 12.75
C GLU A 181 -16.23 4.78 11.68
N ALA A 182 -15.19 3.99 11.40
CA ALA A 182 -14.26 4.26 10.33
C ALA A 182 -14.89 4.04 8.94
N PHE A 183 -15.78 3.06 8.78
CA PHE A 183 -16.57 2.89 7.55
C PHE A 183 -17.53 4.07 7.31
N LEU A 184 -18.18 4.59 8.36
CA LEU A 184 -18.99 5.81 8.24
C LEU A 184 -18.14 7.02 7.84
N GLU A 185 -16.91 7.09 8.33
CA GLU A 185 -16.00 8.16 7.94
C GLU A 185 -15.54 8.03 6.49
N LEU A 186 -15.25 6.82 6.01
CA LEU A 186 -14.96 6.57 4.60
C LEU A 186 -16.14 6.95 3.71
N LYS A 187 -17.38 6.69 4.16
CA LYS A 187 -18.59 7.14 3.48
C LYS A 187 -18.60 8.67 3.36
N ALA A 188 -18.33 9.38 4.46
CA ALA A 188 -18.29 10.84 4.47
C ALA A 188 -17.18 11.42 3.57
N LEU A 189 -15.96 10.88 3.66
CA LEU A 189 -14.83 11.27 2.82
C LEU A 189 -15.11 11.03 1.34
N TRP A 190 -15.67 9.87 1.00
CA TRP A 190 -16.05 9.56 -0.37
C TRP A 190 -17.04 10.60 -0.92
N ASN A 191 -18.10 10.95 -0.16
CA ASN A 191 -19.05 11.99 -0.57
C ASN A 191 -18.36 13.33 -0.79
N ALA A 192 -17.50 13.72 0.15
CA ALA A 192 -16.82 15.01 0.11
C ALA A 192 -15.81 15.10 -1.05
N THR A 193 -15.39 13.97 -1.60
CA THR A 193 -14.37 13.85 -2.65
C THR A 193 -14.87 13.14 -3.91
N GLU A 194 -16.20 13.05 -4.07
CA GLU A 194 -16.84 12.44 -5.22
C GLU A 194 -16.34 13.09 -6.52
N MET A 195 -16.03 12.26 -7.52
CA MET A 195 -15.40 12.64 -8.80
C MET A 195 -14.02 13.31 -8.70
N CYS A 196 -13.49 13.54 -7.50
CA CYS A 196 -12.21 14.20 -7.29
C CYS A 196 -11.12 13.21 -6.87
N CYS A 197 -11.48 12.13 -6.17
CA CYS A 197 -10.52 11.18 -5.61
C CYS A 197 -10.88 9.73 -5.99
N GLY A 198 -9.87 8.99 -6.45
CA GLY A 198 -9.96 7.55 -6.58
C GLY A 198 -9.89 6.87 -5.22
N TRP A 199 -10.66 5.80 -5.03
CA TRP A 199 -10.63 5.00 -3.81
C TRP A 199 -10.48 3.51 -4.14
N TYR A 200 -9.43 2.88 -3.63
CA TYR A 200 -9.19 1.46 -3.85
C TYR A 200 -9.19 0.72 -2.52
N MET A 201 -10.29 0.01 -2.24
CA MET A 201 -10.42 -0.79 -1.02
C MET A 201 -10.07 -2.23 -1.32
N MET A 202 -9.26 -2.86 -0.48
CA MET A 202 -8.86 -4.24 -0.68
C MET A 202 -8.79 -5.04 0.63
N GLY A 203 -9.07 -6.32 0.51
CA GLY A 203 -9.05 -7.26 1.63
C GLY A 203 -9.18 -8.72 1.19
N ALA A 204 -9.26 -9.60 2.17
CA ALA A 204 -9.60 -11.01 1.97
C ALA A 204 -11.11 -11.26 2.08
N ASP A 205 -11.53 -12.53 2.03
CA ASP A 205 -12.94 -12.93 2.16
C ASP A 205 -13.61 -12.42 3.45
N GLY A 206 -12.83 -12.16 4.51
CA GLY A 206 -13.33 -11.53 5.73
C GLY A 206 -13.91 -10.14 5.52
N LEU A 207 -13.37 -9.34 4.58
CA LEU A 207 -13.93 -8.03 4.21
C LEU A 207 -15.28 -8.20 3.51
N ARG A 208 -15.36 -9.13 2.54
CA ARG A 208 -16.60 -9.46 1.84
C ARG A 208 -17.69 -9.91 2.81
N ALA A 209 -17.39 -10.92 3.64
CA ALA A 209 -18.34 -11.45 4.62
C ALA A 209 -18.82 -10.37 5.61
N LYS A 210 -17.93 -9.45 6.00
CA LYS A 210 -18.27 -8.32 6.86
C LYS A 210 -19.24 -7.36 6.19
N ILE A 211 -18.98 -6.94 4.95
CA ILE A 211 -19.87 -6.02 4.24
C ILE A 211 -21.21 -6.69 3.98
N ASP A 212 -21.22 -7.92 3.44
CA ASP A 212 -22.44 -8.66 3.11
C ASP A 212 -23.34 -8.81 4.34
N ARG A 213 -22.78 -9.27 5.47
CA ARG A 213 -23.51 -9.40 6.74
C ARG A 213 -24.08 -8.07 7.22
N MET A 214 -23.32 -6.98 7.12
CA MET A 214 -23.76 -5.68 7.60
C MET A 214 -24.83 -5.05 6.71
N VAL A 215 -24.79 -5.31 5.40
CA VAL A 215 -25.87 -4.96 4.46
C VAL A 215 -27.13 -5.75 4.77
N GLU A 216 -27.01 -7.07 4.97
CA GLU A 216 -28.14 -7.94 5.32
C GLU A 216 -28.79 -7.51 6.65
N CYS A 217 -27.98 -7.17 7.64
CA CYS A 217 -28.44 -6.64 8.93
C CYS A 217 -28.94 -5.18 8.87
N GLN A 218 -29.02 -4.58 7.68
CA GLN A 218 -29.43 -3.18 7.46
C GLN A 218 -28.63 -2.18 8.33
N LYS A 219 -27.36 -2.49 8.61
CA LYS A 219 -26.49 -1.60 9.36
C LYS A 219 -26.22 -0.36 8.52
N VAL A 220 -26.61 0.79 9.06
CA VAL A 220 -26.50 2.10 8.41
C VAL A 220 -25.12 2.30 7.77
N GLY A 221 -25.08 2.76 6.52
CA GLY A 221 -23.86 3.11 5.80
C GLY A 221 -23.22 2.00 4.98
N TYR A 222 -23.43 0.71 5.29
CA TYR A 222 -22.78 -0.38 4.55
C TYR A 222 -23.34 -0.57 3.14
N ALA A 223 -24.66 -0.40 2.94
CA ALA A 223 -25.26 -0.44 1.62
C ALA A 223 -24.72 0.68 0.73
N GLU A 224 -24.56 1.89 1.28
CA GLU A 224 -23.98 3.01 0.55
C GLU A 224 -22.49 2.81 0.27
N ILE A 225 -21.71 2.30 1.23
CA ILE A 225 -20.30 1.96 1.00
C ILE A 225 -20.18 0.95 -0.14
N PHE A 226 -20.96 -0.14 -0.11
CA PHE A 226 -20.88 -1.16 -1.14
C PHE A 226 -21.24 -0.59 -2.52
N SER A 227 -22.29 0.22 -2.61
CA SER A 227 -22.68 0.93 -3.83
C SER A 227 -21.58 1.86 -4.36
N ARG A 228 -20.99 2.68 -3.49
CA ARG A 228 -19.93 3.65 -3.83
C ARG A 228 -18.65 3.00 -4.33
N TYR A 229 -18.32 1.83 -3.80
CA TYR A 229 -17.14 1.06 -4.22
C TYR A 229 -17.44 0.09 -5.39
N GLY A 230 -18.48 0.39 -6.17
CA GLY A 230 -18.78 -0.25 -7.44
C GLY A 230 -19.84 -1.36 -7.39
N GLY A 231 -20.43 -1.64 -6.23
CA GLY A 231 -21.54 -2.59 -6.07
C GLY A 231 -21.19 -4.05 -6.38
N LYS A 232 -19.89 -4.37 -6.51
CA LYS A 232 -19.40 -5.72 -6.77
C LYS A 232 -17.99 -5.91 -6.22
N TYR A 233 -17.68 -7.13 -5.79
CA TYR A 233 -16.33 -7.48 -5.36
C TYR A 233 -15.47 -7.89 -6.57
N SER A 234 -14.40 -7.14 -6.80
CA SER A 234 -13.38 -7.53 -7.78
C SER A 234 -12.52 -8.66 -7.24
N LYS A 235 -12.14 -9.59 -8.12
CA LYS A 235 -11.22 -10.68 -7.86
C LYS A 235 -10.50 -11.07 -9.16
N VAL A 236 -9.25 -11.49 -9.03
CA VAL A 236 -8.41 -12.01 -10.12
C VAL A 236 -8.31 -13.54 -10.08
N THR A 237 -8.42 -14.14 -8.90
CA THR A 237 -8.29 -15.59 -8.75
C THR A 237 -9.50 -16.33 -9.34
N PRO A 238 -9.31 -17.37 -10.18
CA PRO A 238 -10.43 -18.18 -10.68
C PRO A 238 -11.28 -18.84 -9.60
N ASP A 239 -12.58 -19.04 -9.88
CA ASP A 239 -13.51 -19.75 -8.98
C ASP A 239 -13.32 -21.27 -9.01
N GLN A 240 -13.06 -21.83 -10.19
CA GLN A 240 -12.84 -23.26 -10.36
C GLN A 240 -11.55 -23.72 -9.67
N ALA A 241 -11.62 -24.84 -8.96
CA ALA A 241 -10.54 -25.29 -8.08
C ALA A 241 -9.23 -25.58 -8.83
N ASP A 242 -9.31 -26.24 -9.99
CA ASP A 242 -8.14 -26.60 -10.79
C ASP A 242 -7.52 -25.38 -11.47
N GLU A 243 -8.34 -24.48 -12.03
CA GLU A 243 -7.89 -23.21 -12.60
C GLU A 243 -7.22 -22.34 -11.56
N ARG A 244 -7.80 -22.25 -10.36
CA ARG A 244 -7.22 -21.54 -9.22
C ARG A 244 -5.87 -22.12 -8.84
N LYS A 245 -5.75 -23.44 -8.75
CA LYS A 245 -4.49 -24.10 -8.44
C LYS A 245 -3.43 -23.78 -9.50
N ALA A 246 -3.78 -23.88 -10.77
CA ALA A 246 -2.88 -23.54 -11.88
C ALA A 246 -2.44 -22.06 -11.81
N PHE A 247 -3.39 -21.15 -11.57
CA PHE A 247 -3.13 -19.72 -11.38
C PHE A 247 -2.12 -19.46 -10.26
N LEU A 248 -2.32 -20.03 -9.06
CA LEU A 248 -1.42 -19.84 -7.92
C LEU A 248 -0.01 -20.39 -8.19
N LEU A 249 0.09 -21.54 -8.85
CA LEU A 249 1.38 -22.13 -9.24
C LEU A 249 2.12 -21.24 -10.24
N GLU A 250 1.41 -20.65 -11.19
CA GLU A 250 2.03 -19.77 -12.18
C GLU A 250 2.50 -18.45 -11.56
N GLN A 251 1.70 -17.86 -10.67
CA GLN A 251 2.10 -16.70 -9.87
C GLN A 251 3.41 -16.97 -9.11
N ALA A 252 3.49 -18.12 -8.44
CA ALA A 252 4.69 -18.55 -7.73
C ALA A 252 5.88 -18.76 -8.68
N ARG A 253 5.67 -19.31 -9.88
CA ARG A 253 6.71 -19.51 -10.89
C ARG A 253 7.29 -18.18 -11.35
N VAL A 254 6.44 -17.21 -11.68
CA VAL A 254 6.85 -15.87 -12.12
C VAL A 254 7.69 -15.20 -11.03
N VAL A 255 7.24 -15.23 -9.78
CA VAL A 255 7.99 -14.67 -8.64
C VAL A 255 9.33 -15.37 -8.44
N ALA A 256 9.35 -16.70 -8.49
CA ALA A 256 10.57 -17.49 -8.29
C ALA A 256 11.60 -17.24 -9.40
N THR A 257 11.16 -17.13 -10.66
CA THR A 257 12.03 -16.90 -11.82
C THR A 257 12.85 -15.61 -11.69
N VAL A 258 12.26 -14.56 -11.12
CA VAL A 258 12.92 -13.26 -10.97
C VAL A 258 13.85 -13.21 -9.74
N ASN A 259 13.57 -14.00 -8.70
CA ASN A 259 14.20 -13.87 -7.39
C ASN A 259 15.18 -14.99 -7.01
N ALA A 260 15.04 -16.18 -7.60
CA ALA A 260 15.89 -17.32 -7.32
C ALA A 260 17.32 -17.08 -7.86
N PRO A 261 18.37 -17.61 -7.20
CA PRO A 261 19.72 -17.64 -7.75
C PRO A 261 19.77 -18.34 -9.13
N LYS A 262 20.72 -17.95 -9.96
CA LYS A 262 20.93 -18.59 -11.27
C LYS A 262 21.22 -20.09 -11.09
N GLY A 263 20.66 -20.92 -11.96
CA GLY A 263 20.87 -22.37 -11.96
C GLY A 263 19.98 -23.18 -11.00
N MET A 264 19.08 -22.53 -10.25
CA MET A 264 18.15 -23.24 -9.36
C MET A 264 16.94 -23.83 -10.12
N ASP A 265 16.43 -24.98 -9.64
CA ASP A 265 15.20 -25.58 -10.16
C ASP A 265 13.96 -24.79 -9.67
N ILE A 266 13.47 -23.90 -10.52
CA ILE A 266 12.25 -23.12 -10.29
C ILE A 266 11.04 -24.03 -10.06
N GLY A 267 10.95 -25.16 -10.78
CA GLY A 267 9.86 -26.11 -10.62
C GLY A 267 9.85 -26.74 -9.22
N GLN A 268 11.01 -27.04 -8.65
CA GLN A 268 11.12 -27.54 -7.29
C GLN A 268 10.66 -26.49 -6.26
N ILE A 269 11.06 -25.22 -6.43
CA ILE A 269 10.62 -24.11 -5.56
C ILE A 269 9.09 -23.97 -5.59
N VAL A 270 8.49 -24.01 -6.78
CA VAL A 270 7.03 -23.90 -6.98
C VAL A 270 6.30 -25.10 -6.36
N ARG A 271 6.80 -26.32 -6.54
CA ARG A 271 6.21 -27.52 -5.91
C ARG A 271 6.24 -27.43 -4.38
N LYS A 272 7.39 -27.06 -3.80
CA LYS A 272 7.55 -26.89 -2.34
C LYS A 272 6.69 -25.76 -1.77
N SER A 273 6.47 -24.69 -2.55
CA SER A 273 5.63 -23.57 -2.12
C SER A 273 4.13 -23.83 -2.25
N SER A 274 3.73 -24.80 -3.09
CA SER A 274 2.33 -25.09 -3.42
C SER A 274 1.56 -23.85 -3.90
N GLY A 275 2.24 -22.95 -4.64
CA GLY A 275 1.65 -21.70 -5.16
C GLY A 275 1.61 -20.53 -4.16
N GLY A 276 2.02 -20.74 -2.90
CA GLY A 276 2.02 -19.68 -1.89
C GLY A 276 3.23 -18.76 -2.00
N LEU A 277 3.02 -17.46 -2.28
CA LEU A 277 4.12 -16.51 -2.49
C LEU A 277 5.02 -16.32 -1.26
N ARG A 278 4.46 -16.28 -0.05
CA ARG A 278 5.24 -16.29 1.21
C ARG A 278 6.17 -17.51 1.32
N ARG A 279 5.72 -18.69 0.88
CA ARG A 279 6.56 -19.90 0.89
C ARG A 279 7.65 -19.83 -0.18
N VAL A 280 7.37 -19.25 -1.35
CA VAL A 280 8.41 -18.97 -2.37
C VAL A 280 9.54 -18.13 -1.77
N TYR A 281 9.19 -17.08 -1.03
CA TYR A 281 10.18 -16.28 -0.30
C TYR A 281 11.02 -17.12 0.66
N THR A 282 10.38 -17.92 1.51
CA THR A 282 11.07 -18.80 2.46
C THR A 282 12.01 -19.79 1.77
N GLU A 283 11.59 -20.41 0.66
CA GLU A 283 12.41 -21.37 -0.07
C GLU A 283 13.63 -20.69 -0.73
N ILE A 284 13.45 -19.52 -1.33
CA ILE A 284 14.57 -18.75 -1.90
C ILE A 284 15.53 -18.27 -0.81
N GLU A 285 15.01 -17.87 0.35
CA GLU A 285 15.83 -17.47 1.49
C GLU A 285 16.70 -18.62 2.01
N LYS A 286 16.15 -19.83 2.13
CA LYS A 286 16.92 -21.02 2.52
C LYS A 286 18.07 -21.28 1.55
N ILE A 287 17.80 -21.19 0.24
CA ILE A 287 18.83 -21.40 -0.80
C ILE A 287 19.93 -20.35 -0.67
N LYS A 288 19.59 -19.07 -0.48
CA LYS A 288 20.57 -17.99 -0.38
C LYS A 288 21.39 -17.98 0.91
N LYS A 289 20.90 -18.59 1.99
CA LYS A 289 21.64 -18.73 3.25
C LYS A 289 22.48 -20.01 3.32
N GLY A 290 22.12 -21.02 2.53
CA GLY A 290 22.86 -22.28 2.43
C GLY A 290 23.89 -22.32 1.30
N ALA A 291 23.97 -21.26 0.49
CA ALA A 291 24.98 -21.04 -0.56
C ALA A 291 26.00 -20.02 -0.07
#